data_AF-A0A1E5XJT7-F1
#
_entry.id   AF-A0A1E5XJT7-F1
#
_cell.length_a   1.000
_cell.length_b   1.000
_cell.length_c   1.000
_cell.angle_alpha   90.00
_cell.angle_beta   90.00
_cell.angle_gamma   90.00
#
_symmetry.space_group_name_H-M   'P 1'
#
loop_
_entity.id
_entity.type
_entity.pdbx_description
1 polymer ?
#
loop_
_entity_poly.entity_id
_entity_poly.type
_entity_poly.pdbx_seq_one_letter_code
_entity_poly.pdbx_strand_id
1 'polypeptide(L)'
;MRARLDISKVAPETYRAVAALDRFVVKETGLEPRYIHLIKLLASHINGCAYCVDMHIREARHTGMPDQWINLVNVWRESPVYSDAERAVLAWTEALTLLADTRAPDEAFEPLKAHFTEEQIANITVAISTINVWNRVTVGLRTLHAVAPETVAA
;
A
#
# COMPACT_ATOMS: atom_id res chain seq x y z
N MET A 1 -0.12 21.13 -9.18
CA MET A 1 0.67 20.12 -9.93
C MET A 1 -0.02 19.85 -11.28
N ARG A 2 0.68 19.41 -12.33
CA ARG A 2 0.09 18.94 -13.60
C ARG A 2 0.56 17.51 -13.90
N ALA A 3 -0.33 16.69 -14.48
CA ALA A 3 0.02 15.35 -14.93
C ALA A 3 1.03 15.38 -16.07
N ARG A 4 1.93 14.38 -16.13
CA ARG A 4 2.88 14.21 -17.24
C ARG A 4 2.29 13.36 -18.36
N LEU A 5 1.59 12.28 -18.00
CA LEU A 5 1.07 11.29 -18.94
C LEU A 5 -0.11 10.54 -18.31
N ASP A 6 -1.09 10.17 -19.13
CA ASP A 6 -2.17 9.27 -18.74
C ASP A 6 -1.91 7.87 -19.31
N ILE A 7 -1.30 6.99 -18.50
CA ILE A 7 -0.92 5.63 -18.92
C ILE A 7 -2.11 4.80 -19.40
N SER A 8 -3.31 5.04 -18.84
CA SER A 8 -4.51 4.31 -19.23
C SER A 8 -4.94 4.59 -20.67
N LYS A 9 -4.57 5.76 -21.20
CA LYS A 9 -4.86 6.18 -22.58
C LYS A 9 -3.72 5.85 -23.54
N VAL A 10 -2.47 6.10 -23.14
CA VAL A 10 -1.34 5.97 -24.06
C VAL A 10 -0.74 4.56 -24.13
N ALA A 11 -0.95 3.74 -23.10
CA ALA A 11 -0.45 2.37 -23.01
C ALA A 11 -1.44 1.47 -22.26
N PRO A 12 -2.68 1.30 -22.77
CA PRO A 12 -3.76 0.61 -22.06
C PRO A 12 -3.44 -0.85 -21.72
N GLU A 13 -2.68 -1.57 -22.54
CA GLU A 13 -2.23 -2.93 -22.27
C GLU A 13 -1.26 -2.98 -21.09
N THR A 14 -0.33 -2.00 -21.01
CA THR A 14 0.61 -1.89 -19.90
C THR A 14 -0.13 -1.59 -18.59
N TYR A 15 -1.08 -0.66 -18.62
CA TYR A 15 -1.93 -0.37 -17.47
C TYR A 15 -2.73 -1.61 -17.04
N ARG A 16 -3.34 -2.34 -17.98
CA ARG A 16 -4.11 -3.56 -17.70
C ARG A 16 -3.27 -4.65 -17.06
N ALA A 17 -2.01 -4.82 -17.47
CA ALA A 17 -1.11 -5.80 -16.86
C ALA A 17 -0.85 -5.50 -15.38
N VAL A 18 -0.57 -4.24 -15.03
CA VAL A 18 -0.37 -3.82 -13.64
C VAL A 18 -1.67 -3.95 -12.84
N ALA A 19 -2.82 -3.57 -13.43
CA ALA A 19 -4.13 -3.70 -12.80
C ALA A 19 -4.56 -5.16 -12.58
N ALA A 20 -4.11 -6.10 -13.41
CA ALA A 20 -4.36 -7.52 -13.21
C ALA A 20 -3.66 -8.05 -11.95
N LEU A 21 -2.44 -7.60 -11.67
CA LEU A 21 -1.71 -7.96 -10.46
C LEU A 21 -2.44 -7.45 -9.20
N ASP A 22 -2.91 -6.19 -9.22
CA ASP A 22 -3.69 -5.65 -8.10
C ASP A 22 -5.02 -6.38 -7.89
N ARG A 23 -5.72 -6.69 -8.98
CA ARG A 23 -6.95 -7.49 -8.93
C ARG A 23 -6.69 -8.85 -8.30
N PHE A 24 -5.63 -9.54 -8.69
CA PHE A 24 -5.25 -10.83 -8.12
C PHE A 24 -5.03 -10.71 -6.60
N VAL A 25 -4.25 -9.72 -6.16
CA VAL A 25 -4.02 -9.45 -4.73
C VAL A 25 -5.35 -9.25 -3.98
N VAL A 26 -6.25 -8.43 -4.52
CA VAL A 26 -7.49 -8.05 -3.83
C VAL A 26 -8.56 -9.15 -3.87
N LYS A 27 -8.59 -9.99 -4.91
CA LYS A 27 -9.72 -10.92 -5.14
C LYS A 27 -9.36 -12.39 -4.93
N GLU A 28 -8.12 -12.78 -5.20
CA GLU A 28 -7.76 -14.19 -5.33
C GLU A 28 -6.85 -14.69 -4.19
N THR A 29 -6.10 -13.81 -3.51
CA THR A 29 -5.14 -14.24 -2.48
C THR A 29 -5.75 -14.68 -1.16
N GLY A 30 -7.03 -14.37 -0.91
CA GLY A 30 -7.69 -14.61 0.37
C GLY A 30 -7.17 -13.75 1.54
N LEU A 31 -6.26 -12.79 1.30
CA LEU A 31 -5.81 -11.87 2.34
C LEU A 31 -6.97 -10.99 2.82
N GLU A 32 -7.06 -10.83 4.14
CA GLU A 32 -8.07 -9.94 4.72
C GLU A 32 -7.84 -8.49 4.26
N PRO A 33 -8.92 -7.74 3.93
CA PRO A 33 -8.82 -6.36 3.45
C PRO A 33 -7.97 -5.46 4.34
N ARG A 34 -8.01 -5.69 5.66
CA ARG A 34 -7.24 -4.92 6.65
C ARG A 34 -5.74 -4.96 6.39
N TYR A 35 -5.16 -6.13 6.09
CA TYR A 35 -3.73 -6.25 5.78
C TYR A 35 -3.39 -5.59 4.45
N ILE A 36 -4.26 -5.76 3.44
CA ILE A 36 -4.10 -5.11 2.14
C ILE A 36 -4.08 -3.58 2.30
N HIS A 37 -4.97 -3.02 3.12
CA HIS A 37 -5.00 -1.58 3.39
C HIS A 37 -3.76 -1.09 4.14
N LEU A 38 -3.24 -1.82 5.13
CA LEU A 38 -1.98 -1.46 5.81
C LEU A 38 -0.83 -1.38 4.83
N ILE A 39 -0.66 -2.43 4.03
CA ILE A 39 0.41 -2.55 3.04
C ILE A 39 0.32 -1.37 2.06
N LYS A 40 -0.88 -1.15 1.51
CA LYS A 40 -1.11 -0.12 0.49
C LYS A 40 -0.89 1.28 1.03
N LEU A 41 -1.35 1.58 2.26
CA LEU A 41 -1.17 2.88 2.89
C LEU A 41 0.28 3.14 3.29
N LEU A 42 0.91 2.25 4.06
CA LEU A 42 2.26 2.47 4.57
C LEU A 42 3.27 2.61 3.43
N ALA A 43 3.26 1.70 2.44
CA ALA A 43 4.17 1.78 1.31
C ALA A 43 3.98 3.08 0.51
N SER A 44 2.73 3.53 0.34
CA SER A 44 2.43 4.78 -0.35
C SER A 44 2.88 6.02 0.42
N HIS A 45 2.79 6.01 1.75
CA HIS A 45 3.34 7.05 2.61
C HIS A 45 4.88 7.12 2.48
N ILE A 46 5.57 5.98 2.61
CA ILE A 46 7.03 5.90 2.47
C ILE A 46 7.48 6.41 1.09
N ASN A 47 6.81 5.99 0.03
CA ASN A 47 7.14 6.38 -1.35
C ASN A 47 6.66 7.79 -1.75
N GLY A 48 5.92 8.50 -0.90
CA GLY A 48 5.37 9.83 -1.21
C GLY A 48 4.33 9.85 -2.34
N CYS A 49 3.57 8.76 -2.55
CA CYS A 49 2.52 8.72 -3.57
C CYS A 49 1.20 9.33 -3.04
N ALA A 50 1.02 10.65 -3.13
CA ALA A 50 -0.20 11.33 -2.67
C ALA A 50 -1.48 10.77 -3.30
N TYR A 51 -1.45 10.38 -4.58
CA TYR A 51 -2.58 9.74 -5.24
C TYR A 51 -2.97 8.41 -4.62
N CYS A 52 -1.97 7.57 -4.36
CA CYS A 52 -2.18 6.26 -3.78
C CYS A 52 -2.67 6.40 -2.33
N VAL A 53 -2.10 7.33 -1.55
CA VAL A 53 -2.55 7.65 -0.19
C VAL A 53 -4.02 8.06 -0.17
N ASP A 54 -4.40 9.05 -0.98
CA ASP A 54 -5.79 9.53 -1.08
C ASP A 54 -6.77 8.40 -1.43
N MET A 55 -6.43 7.59 -2.44
CA MET A 55 -7.24 6.45 -2.86
C MET A 55 -7.39 5.40 -1.75
N HIS A 56 -6.29 4.98 -1.13
CA HIS A 56 -6.31 3.90 -0.15
C HIS A 56 -6.88 4.34 1.20
N ILE A 57 -6.85 5.63 1.55
CA ILE A 57 -7.59 6.16 2.71
C ILE A 57 -9.09 6.00 2.47
N ARG A 58 -9.59 6.37 1.29
CA ARG A 58 -11.02 6.21 0.96
C ARG A 58 -11.45 4.75 0.96
N GLU A 59 -10.64 3.86 0.39
CA GLU A 59 -10.92 2.43 0.38
C GLU A 59 -10.94 1.85 1.80
N ALA A 60 -9.93 2.17 2.63
CA ALA A 60 -9.88 1.70 4.02
C ALA A 60 -11.11 2.18 4.82
N ARG A 61 -11.49 3.46 4.71
CA ARG A 61 -12.72 3.98 5.31
C ARG A 61 -13.97 3.25 4.80
N HIS A 62 -14.07 3.01 3.49
CA HIS A 62 -15.20 2.31 2.89
C HIS A 62 -15.36 0.89 3.43
N THR A 63 -14.26 0.20 3.74
CA THR A 63 -14.27 -1.13 4.38
C THR A 63 -14.43 -1.10 5.91
N GLY A 64 -14.65 0.07 6.50
CA GLY A 64 -14.92 0.23 7.93
C GLY A 64 -13.69 0.37 8.82
N MET A 65 -12.51 0.65 8.26
CA MET A 65 -11.32 0.91 9.09
C MET A 65 -11.48 2.25 9.85
N PRO A 66 -11.25 2.30 11.17
CA PRO A 66 -11.39 3.52 11.95
C PRO A 66 -10.38 4.60 11.55
N ASP A 67 -10.76 5.88 11.66
CA ASP A 67 -9.86 6.99 11.34
C ASP A 67 -8.57 6.96 12.18
N GLN A 68 -8.63 6.57 13.46
CA GLN A 68 -7.43 6.45 14.29
C GLN A 68 -6.43 5.41 13.74
N TRP A 69 -6.94 4.31 13.18
CA TRP A 69 -6.13 3.27 12.56
C TRP A 69 -5.50 3.73 11.25
N ILE A 70 -6.25 4.50 10.45
CA ILE A 70 -5.76 5.05 9.17
C ILE A 70 -4.71 6.13 9.43
N ASN A 71 -5.00 7.07 10.33
CA ASN A 71 -4.18 8.26 10.56
C ASN A 71 -2.83 7.96 11.23
N LEU A 72 -2.72 6.87 11.99
CA LEU A 72 -1.50 6.51 12.72
C LEU A 72 -0.58 5.55 11.96
N VAL A 73 -0.93 5.15 10.74
CA VAL A 73 -0.20 4.09 10.01
C VAL A 73 1.24 4.48 9.69
N ASN A 74 1.48 5.77 9.45
CA ASN A 74 2.83 6.31 9.19
C ASN A 74 3.71 6.41 10.45
N VAL A 75 3.13 6.30 11.64
CA VAL A 75 3.81 6.36 12.95
C VAL A 75 3.51 5.13 13.80
N TRP A 76 3.28 4.00 13.12
CA TRP A 76 2.74 2.78 13.72
C TRP A 76 3.61 2.17 14.84
N ARG A 77 4.93 2.40 14.81
CA ARG A 77 5.88 1.80 15.77
C ARG A 77 5.58 2.20 17.21
N GLU A 78 5.19 3.46 17.44
CA GLU A 78 4.85 4.01 18.76
C GLU A 78 3.35 3.90 19.10
N SER A 79 2.53 3.38 18.17
CA SER A 79 1.09 3.31 18.34
C SER A 79 0.65 1.93 18.87
N PRO A 80 -0.20 1.88 19.92
CA PRO A 80 -0.78 0.63 20.42
C PRO A 80 -1.99 0.15 19.60
N VAL A 81 -2.36 0.82 18.51
CA VAL A 81 -3.57 0.53 17.72
C VAL A 81 -3.48 -0.77 16.92
N TYR A 82 -2.25 -1.21 16.61
CA TYR A 82 -2.00 -2.34 15.72
C TYR A 82 -1.69 -3.62 16.52
N SER A 83 -2.33 -4.73 16.15
CA SER A 83 -2.04 -6.04 16.72
C SER A 83 -0.65 -6.56 16.32
N ASP A 84 -0.16 -7.60 16.97
CA ASP A 84 1.14 -8.21 16.65
C ASP A 84 1.22 -8.69 15.19
N ALA A 85 0.13 -9.28 14.67
CA ALA A 85 0.03 -9.69 13.26
C ALA A 85 0.14 -8.49 12.31
N GLU A 86 -0.53 -7.37 12.62
CA GLU A 86 -0.45 -6.14 11.83
C GLU A 86 0.94 -5.51 11.90
N ARG A 87 1.58 -5.53 13.07
CA ARG A 87 2.95 -5.03 13.26
C ARG A 87 3.95 -5.85 12.47
N ALA A 88 3.77 -7.17 12.36
CA ALA A 88 4.59 -8.02 11.49
C ALA A 88 4.42 -7.64 10.00
N VAL A 89 3.18 -7.42 9.54
CA VAL A 89 2.92 -6.95 8.17
C VAL A 89 3.51 -5.57 7.90
N LEU A 90 3.38 -4.63 8.85
CA LEU A 90 3.92 -3.27 8.74
C LEU A 90 5.45 -3.27 8.70
N ALA A 91 6.10 -4.04 9.57
CA ALA A 91 7.55 -4.20 9.59
C ALA A 91 8.08 -4.74 8.25
N TRP A 92 7.44 -5.78 7.72
CA TRP A 92 7.81 -6.35 6.43
C TRP A 92 7.54 -5.40 5.25
N THR A 93 6.43 -4.67 5.30
CA THR A 93 6.09 -3.64 4.32
C THR A 93 7.15 -2.54 4.28
N GLU A 94 7.59 -2.05 5.43
CA GLU A 94 8.65 -1.03 5.54
C GLU A 94 9.98 -1.55 4.99
N ALA A 95 10.38 -2.77 5.41
CA ALA A 95 11.61 -3.40 4.96
C ALA A 95 11.65 -3.55 3.43
N LEU A 96 10.61 -4.11 2.82
CA LEU A 96 10.56 -4.31 1.37
C LEU A 96 10.33 -3.02 0.57
N THR A 97 9.66 -2.03 1.14
CA THR A 97 9.51 -0.73 0.46
C THR A 97 10.85 0.01 0.40
N LEU A 98 11.66 -0.09 1.46
CA LEU A 98 13.01 0.46 1.57
C LEU A 98 14.11 -0.55 1.19
N LEU A 99 13.81 -1.50 0.29
CA LEU A 99 14.67 -2.65 -0.03
C LEU A 99 16.14 -2.30 -0.33
N ALA A 100 16.39 -1.16 -0.98
CA ALA A 100 17.74 -0.72 -1.32
C ALA A 100 18.60 -0.41 -0.08
N ASP A 101 17.95 0.00 1.01
CA ASP A 101 18.59 0.39 2.27
C ASP A 101 18.59 -0.77 3.26
N THR A 102 17.47 -1.50 3.37
CA THR A 102 17.28 -2.53 4.40
C THR A 102 17.81 -3.89 4.01
N ARG A 103 17.81 -4.22 2.71
CA ARG A 103 18.11 -5.56 2.17
C ARG A 103 17.25 -6.68 2.76
N ALA A 104 16.04 -6.35 3.26
CA ALA A 104 15.04 -7.29 3.78
C ALA A 104 15.61 -8.26 4.84
N PRO A 105 15.99 -7.75 6.03
CA PRO A 105 16.66 -8.56 7.05
C PRO A 105 15.69 -9.59 7.68
N ASP A 106 16.25 -10.71 8.16
CA ASP A 106 15.48 -11.81 8.76
C ASP A 106 14.61 -11.33 9.94
N GLU A 107 15.08 -10.36 10.72
CA GLU A 107 14.34 -9.80 11.86
C GLU A 107 13.00 -9.15 11.46
N ALA A 108 12.86 -8.69 10.22
CA ALA A 108 11.60 -8.17 9.69
C ALA A 108 10.70 -9.28 9.14
N PHE A 109 11.27 -10.42 8.76
CA PHE A 109 10.56 -11.55 8.15
C PHE A 109 10.07 -12.57 9.19
N GLU A 110 10.93 -12.99 10.12
CA GLU A 110 10.63 -14.05 11.08
C GLU A 110 9.33 -13.84 11.89
N PRO A 111 8.97 -12.62 12.34
CA PRO A 111 7.71 -12.40 13.05
C PRO A 111 6.46 -12.78 12.25
N LEU A 112 6.51 -12.76 10.91
CA LEU A 112 5.37 -13.16 10.08
C LEU A 112 4.98 -14.62 10.28
N LYS A 113 5.96 -15.51 10.51
CA LYS A 113 5.73 -16.96 10.66
C LYS A 113 4.90 -17.31 11.89
N ALA A 114 4.83 -16.41 12.88
CA ALA A 114 3.99 -16.59 14.06
C ALA A 114 2.49 -16.35 13.78
N HIS A 115 2.17 -15.65 12.69
CA HIS A 115 0.81 -15.15 12.42
C HIS A 115 0.23 -15.60 11.08
N PHE A 116 1.09 -15.99 10.13
CA PHE A 116 0.69 -16.26 8.74
C PHE A 116 1.29 -17.57 8.23
N THR A 117 0.56 -18.26 7.37
CA THR A 117 1.08 -19.41 6.62
C THR A 117 2.10 -18.96 5.57
N GLU A 118 2.92 -19.89 5.07
CA GLU A 118 3.89 -19.58 4.01
C GLU A 118 3.22 -18.98 2.76
N GLU A 119 2.04 -19.49 2.39
CA GLU A 119 1.24 -18.94 1.29
C GLU A 119 0.78 -17.51 1.56
N GLN A 120 0.29 -17.22 2.77
CA GLN A 120 -0.11 -15.86 3.16
C GLN A 120 1.08 -14.90 3.15
N ILE A 121 2.26 -15.34 3.60
CA ILE A 121 3.50 -14.55 3.57
C ILE A 121 3.92 -14.24 2.13
N ALA A 122 3.83 -15.22 1.23
CA ALA A 122 4.06 -15.00 -0.20
C ALA A 122 3.07 -13.97 -0.77
N ASN A 123 1.78 -14.10 -0.44
CA ASN A 123 0.74 -13.18 -0.88
C ASN A 123 0.94 -11.75 -0.33
N ILE A 124 1.34 -11.61 0.94
CA ILE A 124 1.70 -10.31 1.56
C ILE A 124 2.87 -9.68 0.79
N THR A 125 3.90 -10.46 0.48
CA THR A 125 5.09 -10.00 -0.25
C THR A 125 4.75 -9.53 -1.66
N VAL A 126 3.87 -10.25 -2.37
CA VAL A 126 3.35 -9.84 -3.68
C VAL A 126 2.49 -8.58 -3.56
N ALA A 127 1.65 -8.45 -2.52
CA ALA A 127 0.87 -7.25 -2.28
C ALA A 127 1.75 -6.00 -2.06
N ILE A 128 2.83 -6.12 -1.27
CA ILE A 128 3.82 -5.06 -1.05
C ILE A 128 4.51 -4.66 -2.36
N SER A 129 4.90 -5.66 -3.16
CA SER A 129 5.53 -5.44 -4.47
C SER A 129 4.57 -4.73 -5.42
N THR A 130 3.30 -5.12 -5.41
CA THR A 130 2.25 -4.56 -6.27
C THR A 130 2.01 -3.09 -6.00
N ILE A 131 1.86 -2.68 -4.73
CA ILE A 131 1.71 -1.26 -4.40
C ILE A 131 2.98 -0.47 -4.75
N ASN A 132 4.16 -1.06 -4.58
CA ASN A 132 5.42 -0.43 -4.95
C ASN A 132 5.53 -0.16 -6.47
N VAL A 133 4.96 -1.03 -7.32
CA VAL A 133 4.82 -0.77 -8.76
C VAL A 133 3.87 0.41 -8.99
N TRP A 134 2.69 0.41 -8.35
CA TRP A 134 1.74 1.51 -8.49
C TRP A 134 2.31 2.85 -8.04
N ASN A 135 3.02 2.91 -6.92
CA ASN A 135 3.65 4.14 -6.44
C ASN A 135 4.64 4.68 -7.48
N ARG A 136 5.49 3.81 -8.06
CA ARG A 136 6.45 4.19 -9.11
C ARG A 136 5.76 4.72 -10.37
N VAL A 137 4.74 4.04 -10.86
CA VAL A 137 3.97 4.48 -12.04
C VAL A 137 3.31 5.83 -11.76
N THR A 138 2.61 5.94 -10.65
CA THR A 138 1.76 7.11 -10.32
C THR A 138 2.58 8.35 -10.03
N VAL A 139 3.66 8.23 -9.24
CA VAL A 139 4.60 9.33 -8.97
C VAL A 139 5.40 9.68 -10.22
N GLY A 140 5.90 8.68 -10.95
CA GLY A 140 6.65 8.87 -12.19
C GLY A 140 5.88 9.68 -13.23
N LEU A 141 4.58 9.43 -13.36
CA LEU A 141 3.70 10.08 -14.33
C LEU A 141 2.92 11.29 -13.78
N ARG A 142 3.08 11.62 -12.49
CA ARG A 142 2.38 12.70 -11.79
C ARG A 142 0.85 12.62 -11.90
N THR A 143 0.29 11.43 -11.75
CA THR A 143 -1.17 11.25 -11.72
C THR A 143 -1.78 12.10 -10.60
N LEU A 144 -2.85 12.84 -10.92
CA LEU A 144 -3.52 13.73 -9.97
C LEU A 144 -4.66 13.00 -9.28
N HIS A 145 -4.76 13.16 -7.96
CA HIS A 145 -5.89 12.65 -7.20
C HIS A 145 -7.06 13.62 -7.26
N ALA A 146 -8.24 13.14 -6.89
CA ALA A 146 -9.40 14.01 -6.74
C ALA A 146 -9.17 14.97 -5.58
N VAL A 147 -9.41 16.26 -5.80
CA VAL A 147 -9.41 17.27 -4.74
C VAL A 147 -10.87 17.55 -4.39
N ALA A 148 -11.23 17.30 -3.13
CA ALA A 148 -12.58 17.60 -2.67
C ALA A 148 -12.78 19.14 -2.67
N PRO A 149 -13.95 19.65 -3.11
CA PRO A 149 -14.19 21.09 -3.24
C PRO A 149 -13.85 21.90 -1.99
N GLU A 150 -14.14 21.36 -0.81
CA GLU A 150 -13.87 21.94 0.51
C GLU A 150 -12.39 22.04 0.86
N THR A 151 -11.50 21.34 0.14
CA THR A 151 -10.04 21.34 0.39
C THR A 151 -9.31 22.41 -0.43
N VAL A 152 -9.97 23.02 -1.41
CA VAL A 152 -9.41 24.16 -2.14
C VAL A 152 -9.53 25.38 -1.25
N ALA A 153 -8.42 25.76 -0.61
CA ALA A 153 -8.32 27.06 0.06
C ALA A 153 -8.70 28.15 -0.96
N ALA A 154 -9.56 29.09 -0.54
CA ALA A 154 -9.97 30.23 -1.33
C ALA A 154 -8.76 31.02 -1.88
#